data_AF-A0A7Y4X3G7-F1
#
_entry.id   AF-A0A7Y4X3G7-F1
#
_cell.length_a   1.000
_cell.length_b   1.000
_cell.length_c   1.000
_cell.angle_alpha   90.00
_cell.angle_beta   90.00
_cell.angle_gamma   90.00
#
_symmetry.space_group_name_H-M   'P 1'
#
loop_
_entity.id
_entity.type
_entity.pdbx_description
1 polymer ?
#
loop_
_entity_poly.entity_id
_entity_poly.type
_entity_poly.pdbx_seq_one_letter_code
_entity_poly.pdbx_strand_id
1 'polypeptide(L)'
;MEMVFSKQQKEGTTLKARAGVWVVAVLFMVAGCAQPMNKREKGFLIGGGMGAATGAIIGAAVGNPGAGAAIGGAMGALGGGLIGDQLHGQEVQQEEQQKAMTMQQRELQQQRLELEQMKKEREEMKKERQEREIEDLRAELDELRSSRRSRR
;
A
#
# COMPACT_ATOMS: atom_id res chain seq x y z
N MET A 1 -16.53 -15.55 -37.70
CA MET A 1 -16.15 -14.67 -36.58
C MET A 1 -15.35 -13.43 -37.03
N GLU A 2 -15.09 -13.24 -38.33
CA GLU A 2 -14.35 -12.07 -38.87
C GLU A 2 -15.21 -10.86 -39.25
N MET A 3 -16.54 -11.01 -39.40
CA MET A 3 -17.37 -9.93 -39.96
C MET A 3 -17.81 -8.83 -38.98
N VAL A 4 -17.55 -8.98 -37.68
CA VAL A 4 -17.98 -7.99 -36.67
C VAL A 4 -17.04 -6.78 -36.60
N PHE A 5 -15.78 -6.94 -37.04
CA PHE A 5 -14.70 -5.97 -36.77
C PHE A 5 -14.65 -4.78 -37.74
N SER A 6 -15.22 -4.89 -38.94
CA SER A 6 -14.99 -3.90 -40.01
C SER A 6 -15.97 -2.71 -40.00
N LYS A 7 -17.16 -2.83 -39.39
CA LYS A 7 -18.24 -1.86 -39.58
C LYS A 7 -18.36 -0.73 -38.55
N GLN A 8 -17.50 -0.67 -37.53
CA GLN A 8 -17.61 0.29 -36.41
C GLN A 8 -16.53 1.40 -36.43
N GLN A 9 -15.81 1.58 -37.55
CA GLN A 9 -14.66 2.50 -37.63
C GLN A 9 -14.95 3.85 -38.34
N LYS A 10 -16.12 4.02 -38.96
CA LYS A 10 -16.53 5.30 -39.56
C LYS A 10 -17.68 5.86 -38.72
N GLU A 11 -17.71 7.18 -38.53
CA GLU A 11 -18.66 7.95 -37.68
C GLU A 11 -18.24 8.12 -36.19
N GLY A 12 -17.74 9.31 -35.84
CA GLY A 12 -18.03 9.88 -34.51
C GLY A 12 -16.90 9.94 -33.47
N THR A 13 -15.86 10.73 -33.74
CA THR A 13 -14.84 11.19 -32.76
C THR A 13 -15.39 11.90 -31.51
N THR A 14 -16.69 12.21 -31.43
CA THR A 14 -17.31 12.99 -30.34
C THR A 14 -18.16 12.15 -29.37
N LEU A 15 -18.46 10.89 -29.68
CA LEU A 15 -19.19 9.95 -28.79
C LEU A 15 -18.26 9.09 -27.91
N LYS A 16 -16.94 9.35 -27.99
CA LYS A 16 -15.87 8.49 -27.47
C LYS A 16 -15.76 8.46 -25.94
N ALA A 17 -16.14 9.54 -25.25
CA ALA A 17 -16.07 9.61 -23.79
C ALA A 17 -17.14 8.74 -23.09
N ARG A 18 -18.35 8.63 -23.67
CA ARG A 18 -19.42 7.78 -23.14
C ARG A 18 -19.24 6.32 -23.52
N ALA A 19 -18.79 6.03 -24.75
CA ALA A 19 -18.49 4.66 -25.18
C ALA A 19 -17.30 4.05 -24.42
N GLY A 20 -16.29 4.84 -24.07
CA GLY A 20 -15.16 4.40 -23.25
C GLY A 20 -15.59 3.86 -21.88
N VAL A 21 -16.56 4.52 -21.23
CA VAL A 21 -17.12 4.05 -19.94
C VAL A 21 -17.86 2.72 -20.10
N TRP A 22 -18.63 2.54 -21.18
CA TRP A 22 -19.31 1.27 -21.46
C TRP A 22 -18.34 0.15 -21.82
N VAL A 23 -17.27 0.43 -22.57
CA VAL A 23 -16.22 -0.55 -22.89
C VAL A 23 -15.45 -0.96 -21.64
N VAL A 24 -15.10 0.00 -20.77
CA VAL A 24 -14.46 -0.29 -19.47
C VAL A 24 -15.40 -1.07 -18.56
N ALA A 25 -16.69 -0.73 -18.51
CA ALA A 25 -17.69 -1.44 -17.72
C ALA A 25 -17.89 -2.88 -18.21
N VAL A 26 -17.94 -3.11 -19.53
CA VAL A 26 -18.05 -4.45 -20.11
C VAL A 26 -16.76 -5.25 -19.87
N LEU A 27 -15.57 -4.64 -19.98
CA LEU A 27 -14.30 -5.29 -19.62
C LEU A 27 -14.28 -5.69 -18.13
N PHE A 28 -14.75 -4.82 -17.25
CA PHE A 28 -14.85 -5.10 -15.81
C PHE A 28 -15.85 -6.22 -15.52
N MET A 29 -16.97 -6.27 -16.23
CA MET A 29 -17.98 -7.32 -16.06
C MET A 29 -17.46 -8.69 -16.52
N VAL A 30 -16.68 -8.73 -17.60
CA VAL A 30 -16.02 -9.96 -18.09
C VAL A 30 -14.88 -10.39 -17.15
N ALA A 31 -14.09 -9.45 -16.65
CA ALA A 31 -13.04 -9.73 -15.65
C ALA A 31 -13.62 -10.17 -14.29
N GLY A 32 -14.83 -9.70 -13.93
CA GLY A 32 -15.51 -10.05 -12.68
C GLY A 32 -16.27 -11.38 -12.70
N CYS A 33 -16.61 -11.91 -13.88
CA CYS A 33 -17.26 -13.21 -14.04
C CYS A 33 -16.28 -14.39 -14.22
N ALA A 34 -14.98 -14.12 -14.38
CA ALA A 34 -13.97 -15.17 -14.51
C ALA A 34 -13.55 -15.69 -13.12
N GLN A 35 -13.85 -16.97 -12.90
CA GLN A 35 -13.47 -17.86 -11.79
C GLN A 35 -11.97 -17.77 -11.42
N PRO A 36 -11.50 -18.34 -10.28
CA PRO A 36 -10.29 -17.91 -9.59
C PRO A 36 -9.08 -17.91 -10.55
N MET A 37 -8.70 -16.70 -10.99
CA MET A 37 -7.63 -16.51 -11.96
C MET A 37 -6.35 -17.13 -11.42
N ASN A 38 -5.77 -18.02 -12.23
CA ASN A 38 -4.47 -18.61 -11.93
C ASN A 38 -3.44 -17.47 -11.82
N LYS A 39 -2.47 -17.56 -10.90
CA LYS A 39 -1.51 -16.46 -10.62
C LYS A 39 -0.78 -15.98 -11.89
N ARG A 40 -0.56 -16.91 -12.83
CA ARG A 40 -0.02 -16.65 -14.17
C ARG A 40 -0.94 -15.82 -15.05
N GLU A 41 -2.24 -16.10 -15.00
CA GLU A 41 -3.27 -15.36 -15.72
C GLU A 41 -3.42 -13.95 -15.14
N LYS A 42 -3.30 -13.81 -13.82
CA LYS A 42 -3.30 -12.51 -13.14
C LYS A 42 -2.08 -11.67 -13.53
N GLY A 43 -0.87 -12.25 -13.59
CA GLY A 43 0.34 -11.56 -14.05
C GLY A 43 0.27 -11.15 -15.53
N PHE A 44 -0.28 -12.02 -16.37
CA PHE A 44 -0.51 -11.74 -17.79
C PHE A 44 -1.55 -10.63 -18.00
N LEU A 45 -2.67 -10.69 -17.27
CA LEU A 45 -3.76 -9.71 -17.40
C LEU A 45 -3.39 -8.35 -16.79
N ILE A 46 -2.73 -8.31 -15.64
CA ILE A 46 -2.28 -7.05 -15.03
C ILE A 46 -1.18 -6.42 -15.87
N GLY A 47 -0.16 -7.20 -16.25
CA GLY A 47 0.93 -6.72 -17.10
C GLY A 47 0.44 -6.27 -18.48
N GLY A 48 -0.42 -7.06 -19.11
CA GLY A 48 -1.01 -6.74 -20.41
C GLY A 48 -1.99 -5.58 -20.35
N GLY A 49 -2.84 -5.53 -19.32
CA GLY A 49 -3.82 -4.46 -19.13
C GLY A 49 -3.15 -3.11 -18.84
N MET A 50 -2.18 -3.07 -17.92
CA MET A 50 -1.40 -1.86 -17.64
C MET A 50 -0.56 -1.45 -18.85
N GLY A 51 0.14 -2.39 -19.48
CA GLY A 51 0.95 -2.12 -20.67
C GLY A 51 0.10 -1.58 -21.84
N ALA A 52 -1.09 -2.13 -22.05
CA ALA A 52 -2.02 -1.66 -23.07
C ALA A 52 -2.55 -0.27 -22.75
N ALA A 53 -2.89 0.02 -21.48
CA ALA A 53 -3.34 1.33 -21.06
C ALA A 53 -2.26 2.40 -21.27
N THR A 54 -1.03 2.14 -20.79
CA THR A 54 0.11 3.05 -20.98
C THR A 54 0.46 3.20 -22.47
N GLY A 55 0.47 2.09 -23.20
CA GLY A 55 0.70 2.09 -24.64
C GLY A 55 -0.37 2.86 -25.42
N ALA A 56 -1.64 2.80 -25.00
CA ALA A 56 -2.72 3.57 -25.61
C ALA A 56 -2.53 5.08 -25.43
N ILE A 57 -2.08 5.51 -24.24
CA ILE A 57 -1.81 6.92 -23.92
C ILE A 57 -0.66 7.43 -24.79
N ILE A 58 0.45 6.70 -24.84
CA ILE A 58 1.62 7.09 -25.65
C ILE A 58 1.29 7.03 -27.14
N GLY A 59 0.59 5.98 -27.58
CA GLY A 59 0.13 5.83 -28.96
C GLY A 59 -0.83 6.95 -29.37
N ALA A 60 -1.69 7.42 -28.46
CA ALA A 60 -2.54 8.58 -28.70
C ALA A 60 -1.73 9.85 -28.97
N ALA A 61 -0.60 10.04 -28.28
CA ALA A 61 0.29 11.18 -28.50
C ALA A 61 0.97 11.17 -29.88
N VAL A 62 1.21 9.98 -30.45
CA VAL A 62 1.83 9.80 -31.78
C VAL A 62 0.76 9.55 -32.87
N GLY A 63 -0.53 9.72 -32.54
CA GLY A 63 -1.64 9.64 -33.50
C GLY A 63 -2.14 8.22 -33.81
N ASN A 64 -1.64 7.19 -33.13
CA ASN A 64 -2.12 5.80 -33.26
C ASN A 64 -2.28 5.10 -31.90
N PRO A 65 -3.37 5.36 -31.17
CA PRO A 65 -3.63 4.76 -29.86
C PRO A 65 -3.82 3.24 -29.92
N GLY A 66 -4.37 2.72 -31.03
CA GLY A 66 -4.59 1.28 -31.19
C GLY A 66 -3.27 0.51 -31.34
N ALA A 67 -2.33 1.02 -32.15
CA ALA A 67 -1.01 0.43 -32.27
C ALA A 67 -0.24 0.50 -30.96
N GLY A 68 -0.29 1.64 -30.26
CA GLY A 68 0.36 1.78 -28.96
C GLY A 68 -0.20 0.83 -27.91
N ALA A 69 -1.53 0.67 -27.84
CA ALA A 69 -2.19 -0.27 -26.93
C ALA A 69 -1.83 -1.73 -27.25
N ALA A 70 -1.80 -2.11 -28.52
CA ALA A 70 -1.46 -3.47 -28.95
C ALA A 70 0.00 -3.81 -28.61
N ILE A 71 0.93 -2.89 -28.88
CA ILE A 71 2.36 -3.09 -28.61
C ILE A 71 2.62 -3.10 -27.11
N GLY A 72 2.12 -2.10 -26.38
CA GLY A 72 2.27 -2.00 -24.93
C GLY A 72 1.59 -3.17 -24.20
N GLY A 73 0.43 -3.60 -24.68
CA GLY A 73 -0.29 -4.75 -24.14
C GLY A 73 0.43 -6.06 -24.39
N ALA A 74 0.93 -6.29 -25.61
CA ALA A 74 1.70 -7.49 -25.92
C ALA A 74 3.02 -7.54 -25.13
N MET A 75 3.79 -6.45 -25.07
CA MET A 75 5.03 -6.41 -24.28
C MET A 75 4.76 -6.54 -22.79
N GLY A 76 3.73 -5.87 -22.27
CA GLY A 76 3.34 -5.93 -20.86
C GLY A 76 2.82 -7.31 -20.45
N ALA A 77 2.07 -7.99 -21.32
CA ALA A 77 1.55 -9.33 -21.06
C ALA A 77 2.68 -10.39 -21.12
N LEU A 78 3.58 -10.28 -22.09
CA LEU A 78 4.75 -11.16 -22.20
C LEU A 78 5.71 -10.95 -21.01
N GLY A 79 6.04 -9.71 -20.69
CA GLY A 79 6.89 -9.37 -19.54
C GLY A 79 6.25 -9.76 -18.21
N GLY A 80 4.98 -9.42 -18.01
CA GLY A 80 4.23 -9.74 -16.79
C GLY A 80 3.96 -11.25 -16.63
N GLY A 81 3.75 -11.97 -17.73
CA GLY A 81 3.58 -13.43 -17.73
C GLY A 81 4.87 -14.19 -17.41
N LEU A 82 6.02 -13.74 -17.94
CA LEU A 82 7.33 -14.34 -17.67
C LEU A 82 7.82 -14.05 -16.25
N ILE A 83 7.64 -12.81 -15.76
CA ILE A 83 8.01 -12.41 -14.40
C ILE A 83 7.05 -13.04 -13.38
N GLY A 84 5.77 -13.15 -13.72
CA GLY A 84 4.73 -13.79 -12.89
C GLY A 84 5.01 -15.26 -12.60
N ASP A 85 5.65 -15.99 -13.53
CA ASP A 85 6.06 -17.39 -13.33
C ASP A 85 7.16 -17.50 -12.26
N GLN A 86 8.10 -16.55 -12.22
CA GLN A 86 9.16 -16.52 -11.19
C GLN A 86 8.62 -16.10 -9.82
N LEU A 87 7.60 -15.24 -9.80
CA LEU A 87 6.93 -14.82 -8.56
C LEU A 87 6.22 -15.98 -7.86
N HIS A 88 5.83 -17.07 -8.55
CA HIS A 88 5.20 -18.23 -7.91
C HIS A 88 6.05 -18.85 -6.80
N GLY A 89 7.38 -18.82 -6.92
CA GLY A 89 8.30 -19.31 -5.88
C GLY A 89 8.38 -18.40 -4.64
N GLN A 90 7.97 -17.14 -4.77
CA GLN A 90 7.95 -16.18 -3.67
C GLN A 90 6.64 -16.24 -2.87
N GLU A 91 5.54 -16.71 -3.46
CA GLU A 91 4.24 -16.77 -2.78
C GLU A 91 4.18 -17.94 -1.77
N VAL A 92 4.82 -19.07 -2.10
CA VAL A 92 5.03 -20.18 -1.15
C VAL A 92 5.93 -19.72 0.00
N GLN A 93 6.98 -18.94 -0.31
CA GLN A 93 7.79 -18.29 0.71
C GLN A 93 7.04 -17.20 1.47
N GLN A 94 6.07 -16.51 0.89
CA GLN A 94 5.28 -15.50 1.60
C GLN A 94 4.26 -16.12 2.54
N GLU A 95 3.68 -17.28 2.23
CA GLU A 95 2.88 -18.03 3.20
C GLU A 95 3.75 -18.56 4.35
N GLU A 96 4.96 -19.04 4.07
CA GLU A 96 5.90 -19.46 5.11
C GLU A 96 6.49 -18.28 5.89
N GLN A 97 6.79 -17.16 5.24
CA GLN A 97 7.23 -15.91 5.86
C GLN A 97 6.10 -15.26 6.64
N GLN A 98 4.84 -15.36 6.21
CA GLN A 98 3.69 -14.92 7.01
C GLN A 98 3.56 -15.79 8.26
N LYS A 99 3.78 -17.11 8.17
CA LYS A 99 3.83 -17.97 9.35
C LYS A 99 5.01 -17.60 10.28
N ALA A 100 6.19 -17.31 9.73
CA ALA A 100 7.34 -16.84 10.49
C ALA A 100 7.11 -15.45 11.12
N MET A 101 6.49 -14.53 10.40
CA MET A 101 6.09 -13.21 10.91
C MET A 101 5.01 -13.32 11.97
N THR A 102 4.08 -14.27 11.87
CA THR A 102 3.06 -14.51 12.90
C THR A 102 3.71 -14.98 14.21
N MET A 103 4.76 -15.80 14.13
CA MET A 103 5.56 -16.19 15.31
C MET A 103 6.36 -15.02 15.87
N GLN A 104 6.99 -14.20 15.02
CA GLN A 104 7.75 -13.03 15.44
C GLN A 104 6.86 -11.93 16.05
N GLN A 105 5.62 -11.79 15.58
CA GLN A 105 4.65 -10.86 16.15
C GLN A 105 4.29 -11.19 17.60
N ARG A 106 4.38 -12.47 18.02
CA ARG A 106 4.15 -12.86 19.42
C ARG A 106 5.28 -12.39 20.34
N GLU A 107 6.54 -12.47 19.89
CA GLU A 107 7.69 -11.94 20.63
C GLU A 107 7.61 -10.40 20.77
N LEU A 108 7.21 -9.70 19.71
CA LEU A 108 6.98 -8.25 19.73
C LEU A 108 5.83 -7.85 20.67
N GLN A 109 4.76 -8.64 20.75
CA GLN A 109 3.68 -8.39 21.72
C GLN A 109 4.17 -8.58 23.16
N GLN A 110 4.98 -9.60 23.43
CA GLN A 110 5.59 -9.79 24.75
C GLN A 110 6.55 -8.65 25.11
N GLN A 111 7.41 -8.23 24.17
CA GLN A 111 8.31 -7.09 24.38
C GLN A 111 7.56 -5.77 24.61
N ARG A 112 6.39 -5.57 23.99
CA ARG A 112 5.58 -4.37 24.23
C ARG A 112 5.04 -4.32 25.65
N LEU A 113 4.61 -5.46 26.20
CA LEU A 113 4.16 -5.53 27.59
C LEU A 113 5.31 -5.26 28.57
N GLU A 114 6.49 -5.79 28.30
CA GLU A 114 7.69 -5.57 29.11
C GLU A 114 8.16 -4.09 29.04
N LEU A 115 8.11 -3.48 27.85
CA LEU A 115 8.37 -2.04 27.68
C LEU A 115 7.34 -1.18 28.40
N GLU A 116 6.06 -1.57 28.41
CA GLU A 116 5.04 -0.86 29.15
C GLU A 116 5.25 -0.96 30.66
N GLN A 117 5.66 -2.13 31.16
CA GLN A 117 6.03 -2.31 32.56
C GLN A 117 7.25 -1.47 32.94
N MET A 118 8.34 -1.56 32.17
CA MET A 118 9.53 -0.73 32.40
C MET A 118 9.23 0.76 32.30
N LYS A 119 8.30 1.17 31.41
CA LYS A 119 7.87 2.58 31.33
C LYS A 119 7.09 2.99 32.55
N LYS A 120 6.16 2.17 33.04
CA LYS A 120 5.41 2.45 34.28
C LYS A 120 6.35 2.56 35.47
N GLU A 121 7.26 1.60 35.65
CA GLU A 121 8.26 1.66 36.72
C GLU A 121 9.14 2.91 36.62
N ARG A 122 9.57 3.29 35.41
CA ARG A 122 10.33 4.53 35.19
C ARG A 122 9.49 5.78 35.45
N GLU A 123 8.21 5.78 35.12
CA GLU A 123 7.31 6.90 35.41
C GLU A 123 7.05 7.03 36.90
N GLU A 124 6.88 5.92 37.61
CA GLU A 124 6.78 5.88 39.07
C GLU A 124 8.07 6.40 39.71
N MET A 125 9.24 5.89 39.29
CA MET A 125 10.53 6.42 39.75
C MET A 125 10.71 7.91 39.44
N LYS A 126 10.25 8.38 38.28
CA LYS A 126 10.33 9.80 37.92
C LYS A 126 9.41 10.63 38.79
N LYS A 127 8.19 10.17 39.08
CA LYS A 127 7.25 10.83 39.99
C LYS A 127 7.83 10.90 41.39
N GLU A 128 8.38 9.81 41.92
CA GLU A 128 9.04 9.81 43.23
C GLU A 128 10.25 10.77 43.27
N ARG A 129 11.04 10.81 42.20
CA ARG A 129 12.18 11.74 42.11
C ARG A 129 11.69 13.18 42.05
N GLN A 130 10.64 13.44 41.27
CA GLN A 130 10.04 14.75 41.13
C GLN A 130 9.35 15.21 42.43
N GLU A 131 8.73 14.32 43.19
CA GLU A 131 8.17 14.62 44.51
C GLU A 131 9.26 15.00 45.51
N ARG A 132 10.36 14.23 45.57
CA ARG A 132 11.53 14.59 46.39
C ARG A 132 12.10 15.96 46.00
N GLU A 133 12.20 16.24 44.71
CA GLU A 133 12.70 17.53 44.21
C GLU A 133 11.75 18.69 44.61
N ILE A 134 10.43 18.50 44.55
CA ILE A 134 9.45 19.50 44.99
C ILE A 134 9.52 19.70 46.52
N GLU A 135 9.74 18.64 47.29
CA GLU A 135 9.88 18.70 48.73
C GLU A 135 11.12 19.49 49.15
N ASP A 136 12.27 19.23 48.50
CA ASP A 136 13.50 19.99 48.68
C ASP A 136 13.32 21.47 48.31
N LEU A 137 12.70 21.76 47.16
CA LEU A 137 12.40 23.15 46.76
C LEU A 137 11.50 23.87 47.76
N ARG A 138 10.54 23.16 48.38
CA ARG A 138 9.67 23.74 49.42
C ARG A 138 10.45 24.02 50.70
N ALA A 139 11.32 23.11 51.11
CA ALA A 139 12.19 23.31 52.28
C ALA A 139 13.11 24.53 52.08
N GLU A 140 13.71 24.68 50.89
CA GLU A 140 14.57 25.82 50.55
C GLU A 140 13.78 27.15 50.53
N LEU A 141 12.55 27.14 50.02
CA LEU A 141 11.68 28.32 50.03
C LEU A 141 11.31 28.75 51.46
N ASP A 142 11.07 27.81 52.37
CA ASP A 142 10.78 28.11 53.78
C ASP A 142 12.01 28.64 54.52
N GLU A 143 13.21 28.16 54.19
CA GLU A 143 14.47 28.70 54.69
C GLU A 143 14.67 30.15 54.21
N LEU A 144 14.45 30.43 52.91
CA LEU A 144 14.49 31.78 52.34
C LEU A 144 13.45 32.71 52.97
N ARG A 145 12.24 32.20 53.24
CA ARG A 145 11.17 32.96 53.90
C ARG A 145 11.52 33.25 55.35
N SER A 146 12.18 32.34 56.06
CA SER A 146 12.70 32.56 57.41
C SER A 146 13.78 33.66 57.41
N SER A 147 14.70 33.63 56.44
CA SER A 147 15.78 34.61 56.28
C SER A 147 15.23 36.01 55.96
N ARG A 148 14.20 36.12 55.10
CA ARG A 148 13.50 37.38 54.88
C ARG A 148 12.75 37.88 56.11
N ARG A 149 12.13 36.99 56.90
CA ARG A 149 11.41 37.36 58.12
C ARG A 149 12.37 37.91 59.19
N SER A 150 13.59 37.40 59.26
CA SER A 150 14.62 37.93 60.19
C SER A 150 15.22 39.27 59.77
N ARG A 151 15.06 39.69 58.49
CA ARG A 151 15.54 40.99 57.99
C ARG A 151 14.52 42.12 58.06
N ARG A 152 13.26 41.83 58.43
CA ARG A 152 12.23 42.83 58.75
C ARG A 152 12.08 42.94 60.25
#